data_AF-A6J584-F1
#
_entry.id   AF-A6J584-F1
#
_cell.length_a   1.000
_cell.length_b   1.000
_cell.length_c   1.000
_cell.angle_alpha   90.00
_cell.angle_beta   90.00
_cell.angle_gamma   90.00
#
_symmetry.space_group_name_H-M   'P 1'
#
loop_
_entity.id
_entity.type
_entity.pdbx_description
1 polymer ?
#
loop_
_entity_poly.entity_id
_entity_poly.type
_entity_poly.pdbx_seq_one_letter_code
_entity_poly.pdbx_strand_id
1 'polypeptide(L)'
;MTVTKMSWRPQYRSSKFRNVYGKVANREHCFDGIPITKNVHDNHFCAVNARFLAIVTESAGGGSFLVIPLEQTGRIEPNYPKVCGHQGNVLDIKWNPFIDNIIASCSEDTSVS
;
A
#
# COMPACT_ATOMS: atom_id res chain seq x y z
N MET A 1 20.33 43.48 42.05
CA MET A 1 19.23 42.55 41.72
C MET A 1 18.97 42.66 40.22
N THR A 2 19.54 41.76 39.42
CA THR A 2 19.37 41.75 37.96
C THR A 2 18.13 40.93 37.60
N VAL A 3 17.11 41.60 37.08
CA VAL A 3 15.90 40.94 36.58
C VAL A 3 16.23 40.28 35.24
N THR A 4 16.36 38.95 35.23
CA THR A 4 16.54 38.17 34.02
C THR A 4 15.24 38.25 33.21
N LYS A 5 15.25 39.06 32.14
CA LYS A 5 14.12 39.17 31.22
C LYS A 5 14.02 37.86 30.44
N MET A 6 13.22 36.92 30.93
CA MET A 6 12.88 35.71 30.17
C MET A 6 12.23 36.15 28.87
N SER A 7 12.93 36.01 27.74
CA SER A 7 12.34 36.24 26.44
C SER A 7 11.30 35.15 26.21
N TRP A 8 10.04 35.44 26.52
CA TRP A 8 8.90 34.63 26.12
C TRP A 8 8.80 34.73 24.60
N ARG A 9 9.58 33.93 23.88
CA ARG A 9 9.29 33.60 22.49
C ARG A 9 8.22 32.51 22.59
N PRO A 10 6.95 32.77 22.23
CA PRO A 10 6.08 31.65 21.91
C PRO A 10 6.84 30.89 20.83
N GLN A 11 7.21 29.64 21.07
CA GLN A 11 7.76 28.79 20.04
C GLN A 11 6.59 28.54 19.08
N TYR A 12 6.29 29.51 18.22
CA TYR A 12 5.22 29.45 17.24
C TYR A 12 5.66 28.40 16.22
N ARG A 13 5.43 27.13 16.56
CA ARG A 13 5.61 26.02 15.63
C ARG A 13 4.43 26.04 14.68
N SER A 14 4.42 27.00 13.75
CA SER A 14 3.52 26.92 12.60
C SER A 14 4.00 25.79 11.69
N SER A 15 3.39 24.62 11.85
CA SER A 15 3.46 23.62 10.79
C SER A 15 2.64 24.13 9.61
N LYS A 16 3.22 24.09 8.40
CA LYS A 16 2.45 24.28 7.15
C LYS A 16 1.37 23.20 6.98
N PHE A 17 1.47 22.10 7.72
CA PHE A 17 0.55 20.97 7.68
C PHE A 17 -0.53 21.01 8.77
N ARG A 18 -0.68 22.13 9.49
CA ARG A 18 -1.62 22.26 10.63
C ARG A 18 -3.07 21.91 10.27
N ASN A 19 -3.46 22.11 9.01
CA ASN A 19 -4.83 21.92 8.53
C ASN A 19 -4.94 20.79 7.49
N VAL A 20 -3.99 19.85 7.45
CA VAL A 20 -4.08 18.67 6.56
C VAL A 20 -5.17 17.73 7.08
N TYR A 21 -6.05 17.29 6.20
CA TYR A 21 -7.08 16.28 6.49
C TYR A 21 -7.20 15.31 5.31
N GLY A 22 -7.61 14.07 5.60
CA GLY A 22 -7.87 13.06 4.57
C GLY A 22 -9.25 13.24 3.94
N LYS A 23 -9.33 13.12 2.62
CA LYS A 23 -10.59 13.01 1.88
C LYS A 23 -10.61 11.67 1.16
N VAL A 24 -11.61 10.85 1.46
CA VAL A 24 -11.81 9.56 0.80
C VAL A 24 -12.24 9.79 -0.65
N ALA A 25 -11.80 8.91 -1.56
CA ALA A 25 -12.20 8.95 -2.95
C ALA A 25 -13.69 8.57 -3.13
N ASN A 26 -14.30 9.05 -4.21
CA ASN A 26 -15.64 8.60 -4.59
C ASN A 26 -15.60 7.12 -4.97
N ARG A 27 -16.72 6.41 -4.84
CA ARG A 27 -16.81 4.96 -5.12
C ARG A 27 -16.42 4.57 -6.54
N GLU A 28 -16.62 5.47 -7.51
CA GLU A 28 -16.19 5.31 -8.91
C GLU A 28 -14.66 5.23 -9.07
N HIS A 29 -13.93 5.77 -8.10
CA HIS A 29 -12.46 5.76 -8.04
C HIS A 29 -11.91 4.71 -7.05
N CYS A 30 -12.77 3.84 -6.52
CA CYS A 30 -12.37 2.74 -5.66
C CYS A 30 -12.17 1.45 -6.48
N PHE A 31 -11.45 0.49 -5.92
CA PHE A 31 -11.26 -0.83 -6.48
C PHE A 31 -12.04 -1.84 -5.63
N ASP A 32 -13.12 -2.38 -6.19
CA ASP A 32 -14.06 -3.26 -5.50
C ASP A 32 -13.92 -4.72 -5.97
N GLY A 33 -14.36 -5.67 -5.15
CA GLY A 33 -14.41 -7.10 -5.52
C GLY A 33 -13.08 -7.85 -5.43
N ILE A 34 -12.07 -7.26 -4.78
CA ILE A 34 -10.75 -7.87 -4.61
C ILE A 34 -10.77 -8.84 -3.41
N PRO A 35 -10.40 -10.12 -3.59
CA PRO A 35 -10.30 -11.09 -2.48
C PRO A 35 -9.00 -10.88 -1.70
N ILE A 36 -8.95 -9.83 -0.86
CA ILE A 36 -7.78 -9.48 -0.05
C ILE A 36 -7.43 -10.64 0.89
N THR A 37 -6.14 -10.91 1.06
CA THR A 37 -5.65 -11.92 2.00
C THR A 37 -6.17 -11.68 3.43
N LYS A 38 -6.52 -12.76 4.12
CA LYS A 38 -6.88 -12.76 5.55
C LYS A 38 -5.71 -13.16 6.45
N ASN A 39 -4.51 -13.27 5.87
CA ASN A 39 -3.33 -13.67 6.63
C ASN A 39 -3.02 -12.63 7.71
N VAL A 40 -2.66 -13.10 8.90
CA VAL A 40 -2.43 -12.25 10.08
C VAL A 40 -0.92 -12.03 10.19
N HIS A 41 -0.42 -11.11 9.37
CA HIS A 41 0.94 -10.61 9.43
C HIS A 41 0.93 -9.08 9.50
N ASP A 42 1.92 -8.48 10.17
CA ASP A 42 2.02 -7.02 10.37
C ASP A 42 2.51 -6.28 9.10
N ASN A 43 1.96 -6.61 7.93
CA ASN A 43 2.27 -5.97 6.65
C ASN A 43 1.06 -5.26 6.04
N HIS A 44 1.33 -4.32 5.14
CA HIS A 44 0.27 -3.51 4.52
C HIS A 44 -0.53 -4.25 3.44
N PHE A 45 -0.05 -5.39 2.95
CA PHE A 45 -0.66 -6.22 1.89
C PHE A 45 -1.00 -5.49 0.57
N CYS A 46 -0.55 -4.24 0.44
CA CYS A 46 -0.84 -3.35 -0.66
C CYS A 46 0.39 -2.48 -0.94
N ALA A 47 0.69 -2.30 -2.22
CA ALA A 47 1.75 -1.43 -2.70
C ALA A 47 1.28 -0.70 -3.96
N VAL A 48 1.57 0.60 -4.04
CA VAL A 48 1.16 1.44 -5.17
C VAL A 48 2.35 2.20 -5.71
N ASN A 49 2.40 2.37 -7.03
CA ASN A 49 3.33 3.30 -7.70
C ASN A 49 2.55 4.26 -8.62
N ALA A 50 3.22 4.97 -9.52
CA ALA A 50 2.57 5.94 -10.39
C ALA A 50 1.61 5.33 -11.44
N ARG A 51 1.67 4.01 -11.66
CA ARG A 51 0.97 3.32 -12.76
C ARG A 51 0.06 2.18 -12.29
N PHE A 52 0.41 1.51 -11.21
CA PHE A 52 -0.20 0.26 -10.77
C PHE A 52 -0.47 0.24 -9.26
N LEU A 53 -1.57 -0.42 -8.93
CA LEU A 53 -1.95 -0.88 -7.60
C LEU A 53 -1.69 -2.39 -7.52
N ALA A 54 -0.90 -2.83 -6.55
CA ALA A 54 -0.70 -4.24 -6.25
C ALA A 54 -1.29 -4.59 -4.89
N ILE A 55 -2.03 -5.70 -4.82
CA ILE A 55 -2.74 -6.15 -3.62
C ILE A 55 -2.58 -7.66 -3.47
N VAL A 56 -2.15 -8.10 -2.28
CA VAL A 56 -2.03 -9.52 -1.95
C VAL A 56 -3.41 -10.15 -1.78
N THR A 57 -3.65 -11.26 -2.49
CA THR A 57 -4.96 -11.92 -2.52
C THR A 57 -4.93 -13.29 -1.86
N GLU A 58 -6.06 -13.68 -1.28
CA GLU A 58 -6.28 -15.03 -0.76
C GLU A 58 -6.30 -16.04 -1.92
N SER A 59 -5.56 -17.14 -1.78
CA SER A 59 -5.50 -18.24 -2.75
C SER A 59 -5.46 -19.58 -2.02
N ALA A 60 -6.16 -20.58 -2.56
CA ALA A 60 -6.28 -21.90 -1.97
C ALA A 60 -5.09 -22.83 -2.25
N GLY A 61 -4.17 -22.43 -3.15
CA GLY A 61 -3.11 -23.30 -3.67
C GLY A 61 -1.78 -22.59 -3.84
N GLY A 62 -1.31 -21.90 -2.80
CA GLY A 62 -0.07 -21.12 -2.79
C GLY A 62 -0.33 -19.61 -2.68
N GLY A 63 0.69 -18.80 -2.92
CA GLY A 63 0.64 -17.35 -2.79
C GLY A 63 0.33 -16.64 -4.11
N SER A 64 -0.53 -15.63 -4.06
CA SER A 64 -0.82 -14.79 -5.21
C SER A 64 -1.07 -13.34 -4.84
N PHE A 65 -0.88 -12.44 -5.79
CA PHE A 65 -1.28 -11.04 -5.68
C PHE A 65 -1.79 -10.52 -7.02
N LEU A 66 -2.61 -9.47 -6.97
CA LEU A 66 -3.11 -8.74 -8.14
C LEU A 66 -2.24 -7.55 -8.45
N VAL A 67 -2.16 -7.20 -9.73
CA VAL A 67 -1.59 -5.93 -10.23
C VAL A 67 -2.62 -5.29 -11.15
N ILE A 68 -3.10 -4.11 -10.78
CA ILE A 68 -4.20 -3.41 -11.45
C ILE A 68 -3.68 -2.04 -11.91
N PRO A 69 -3.85 -1.64 -13.19
CA PRO A 69 -3.58 -0.28 -13.62
C PRO A 69 -4.43 0.74 -12.86
N LEU A 70 -3.85 1.87 -12.45
CA LEU A 70 -4.57 2.90 -11.69
C LEU A 70 -5.76 3.52 -12.44
N GLU A 71 -5.72 3.46 -13.77
CA GLU A 71 -6.80 3.93 -14.65
C GLU A 71 -8.02 2.99 -14.66
N GLN A 72 -7.86 1.74 -14.21
CA GLN A 72 -8.90 0.71 -14.23
C GLN A 72 -9.63 0.63 -12.87
N THR A 73 -10.31 1.70 -12.50
CA THR A 73 -11.11 1.76 -11.27
C THR A 73 -12.46 1.05 -11.41
N GLY A 74 -13.12 0.79 -10.29
CA GLY A 74 -14.40 0.10 -10.21
C GLY A 74 -14.29 -1.35 -9.74
N ARG A 75 -15.26 -2.18 -10.12
CA ARG A 75 -15.30 -3.58 -9.71
C ARG A 75 -14.35 -4.43 -10.56
N ILE A 76 -13.45 -5.13 -9.89
CA ILE A 76 -12.54 -6.09 -10.51
C ILE A 76 -13.28 -7.41 -10.73
N GLU A 77 -13.14 -7.96 -11.93
CA GLU A 77 -13.73 -9.23 -12.30
C GLU A 77 -13.13 -10.39 -11.46
N PRO A 78 -13.92 -11.37 -11.02
CA PRO A 78 -13.40 -12.49 -10.23
C PRO A 78 -12.26 -13.29 -10.89
N ASN A 79 -12.26 -13.31 -12.23
CA ASN A 79 -11.27 -14.02 -13.05
C ASN A 79 -10.11 -13.12 -13.49
N TYR A 80 -9.91 -11.96 -12.86
CA TYR A 80 -8.79 -11.06 -13.17
C TYR A 80 -7.45 -11.79 -13.00
N PRO A 81 -6.51 -11.64 -13.94
CA PRO A 81 -5.23 -12.33 -13.88
C PRO A 81 -4.44 -11.96 -12.62
N LYS A 82 -3.88 -12.98 -11.97
CA LYS A 82 -3.07 -12.81 -10.76
C LYS A 82 -1.63 -13.19 -11.05
N VAL A 83 -0.70 -12.58 -10.33
CA VAL A 83 0.69 -13.03 -10.29
C VAL A 83 0.74 -14.22 -9.33
N CYS A 84 1.11 -15.37 -9.87
CA CYS A 84 1.26 -16.63 -9.17
C CYS A 84 2.69 -17.14 -9.35
N GLY A 85 3.19 -17.91 -8.40
CA GLY A 85 4.53 -18.52 -8.48
C GLY A 85 5.03 -19.04 -7.13
N HIS A 86 4.62 -18.38 -6.06
CA HIS A 86 4.92 -18.81 -4.70
C HIS A 86 4.12 -20.05 -4.29
N GLN A 87 4.80 -20.98 -3.63
CA GLN A 87 4.22 -22.19 -3.04
C GLN A 87 3.54 -21.92 -1.69
N GLY A 88 3.92 -20.83 -1.01
CA GLY A 88 3.35 -20.37 0.25
C GLY A 88 2.68 -18.99 0.11
N ASN A 89 1.97 -18.52 1.13
CA ASN A 89 1.29 -17.23 1.05
C ASN A 89 2.28 -16.08 0.83
N VAL A 90 1.88 -15.10 0.03
CA VAL A 90 2.65 -13.86 -0.14
C VAL A 90 2.52 -13.04 1.14
N LEU A 91 3.66 -12.59 1.66
CA LEU A 91 3.77 -11.87 2.93
C LEU A 91 3.89 -10.36 2.74
N ASP A 92 4.67 -9.92 1.74
CA ASP A 92 4.84 -8.52 1.40
C ASP A 92 5.12 -8.35 -0.10
N ILE A 93 4.84 -7.15 -0.60
CA ILE A 93 5.05 -6.74 -1.98
C ILE A 93 5.60 -5.31 -2.02
N LYS A 94 6.61 -5.05 -2.85
CA LYS A 94 7.21 -3.72 -3.02
C LYS A 94 7.58 -3.42 -4.46
N TRP A 95 7.15 -2.27 -4.95
CA TRP A 95 7.56 -1.73 -6.24
C TRP A 95 9.02 -1.26 -6.21
N ASN A 96 9.70 -1.42 -7.33
CA ASN A 96 11.00 -0.81 -7.56
C ASN A 96 10.84 0.73 -7.65
N PRO A 97 11.65 1.52 -6.93
CA PRO A 97 11.50 2.98 -6.89
C PRO A 97 11.98 3.69 -8.18
N PHE A 98 12.65 2.98 -9.08
CA PHE A 98 13.21 3.54 -10.32
C PHE A 98 12.52 3.02 -11.59
N ILE A 99 11.94 1.81 -11.52
CA ILE A 99 11.33 1.14 -12.67
C ILE A 99 9.92 0.69 -12.29
N ASP A 100 8.91 1.42 -12.76
CA ASP A 100 7.50 1.21 -12.38
C ASP A 100 6.93 -0.17 -12.75
N ASN A 101 7.58 -0.90 -13.66
CA ASN A 101 7.12 -2.22 -14.10
C ASN A 101 7.78 -3.39 -13.33
N ILE A 102 8.60 -3.10 -12.32
CA ILE A 102 9.28 -4.12 -11.50
C ILE A 102 8.70 -4.09 -10.09
N ILE A 103 8.25 -5.25 -9.63
CA ILE A 103 7.78 -5.50 -8.27
C ILE A 103 8.50 -6.71 -7.72
N ALA A 104 8.78 -6.70 -6.42
CA ALA A 104 9.26 -7.86 -5.68
C ALA A 104 8.18 -8.35 -4.73
N SER A 105 8.06 -9.67 -4.57
CA SER A 105 7.18 -10.35 -3.62
C SER A 105 7.99 -11.34 -2.77
N CYS A 106 7.63 -11.46 -1.50
CA CYS A 106 8.20 -12.47 -0.60
C CYS A 106 7.10 -13.39 -0.07
N SER A 107 7.45 -14.64 0.23
CA SER A 107 6.49 -15.67 0.62
C SER A 107 6.96 -16.52 1.81
N GLU A 108 5.99 -17.19 2.44
CA GLU A 108 6.20 -18.23 3.46
C GLU A 108 7.00 -19.43 2.94
N ASP A 109 7.11 -19.61 1.63
CA ASP A 109 7.95 -20.65 1.01
C ASP A 109 9.46 -20.33 1.03
N THR A 110 9.86 -19.26 1.72
CA THR A 110 11.23 -18.76 1.83
C THR A 110 11.84 -18.24 0.54
N SER A 111 11.03 -18.01 -0.50
CA SER A 111 11.46 -17.40 -1.76
C SER A 111 11.13 -15.91 -1.83
N VAL A 112 11.91 -15.21 -2.65
CA VAL A 112 11.67 -13.83 -3.07
C VAL A 112 11.73 -13.82 -4.59
N SER A 113 10.70 -13.27 -5.24
CA SER A 113 10.57 -13.19 -6.70
C SER A 113 10.25 -11.79 -7.19
#